data_AF-A0A1F8YNY0-F1
#
_entry.id   AF-A0A1F8YNY0-F1
#
_cell.length_a   1.000
_cell.length_b   1.000
_cell.length_c   1.000
_cell.angle_alpha   90.00
_cell.angle_beta   90.00
_cell.angle_gamma   90.00
#
_symmetry.space_group_name_H-M   'P 1'
#
loop_
_entity.id
_entity.type
_entity.pdbx_description
1 polymer ?
#
loop_
_entity_poly.entity_id
_entity_poly.type
_entity_poly.pdbx_seq_one_letter_code
_entity_poly.pdbx_strand_id
1 'polypeptide(L)'
;MVALAIIFIVFLGLTDAGLLVVEYNIRNTIRDEGVSVAESEMAAMRNIPFAALTVGVTARPVVAQRIRGLTVNYTPSWTITTLNADNLQVVVNVGWNRRGIAYSHQATTIVRNR
;
A
#
# COMPACT_ATOMS: atom_id res chain seq x y z
N MET A 1 -39.34 -27.06 -18.20
CA MET A 1 -39.23 -25.92 -17.25
C MET A 1 -38.22 -26.18 -16.13
N VAL A 2 -38.07 -27.42 -15.63
CA VAL A 2 -37.08 -27.76 -14.58
C VAL A 2 -35.62 -27.51 -15.00
N ALA A 3 -35.25 -27.81 -16.25
CA ALA A 3 -33.88 -27.58 -16.74
C ALA A 3 -33.45 -26.11 -16.70
N LEU A 4 -34.37 -25.18 -17.01
CA LEU A 4 -34.09 -23.74 -16.95
C LEU A 4 -33.88 -23.26 -15.51
N ALA A 5 -34.62 -23.82 -14.55
CA ALA A 5 -34.45 -23.52 -13.14
C ALA A 5 -33.08 -24.01 -12.61
N ILE A 6 -32.64 -25.21 -13.02
CA ILE A 6 -31.33 -25.74 -12.64
C ILE A 6 -30.21 -24.85 -13.19
N ILE A 7 -30.29 -24.48 -14.47
CA ILE A 7 -29.31 -23.60 -15.12
C ILE A 7 -29.25 -22.23 -14.42
N PHE A 8 -30.41 -21.67 -14.04
CA PHE A 8 -30.46 -20.40 -13.33
C PHE A 8 -29.73 -20.47 -11.98
N ILE A 9 -29.93 -21.53 -11.20
CA ILE A 9 -29.25 -21.73 -9.91
C ILE A 9 -27.73 -21.84 -10.11
N VAL A 10 -27.29 -22.55 -11.15
CA VAL A 10 -25.86 -22.67 -11.49
C VAL A 10 -25.27 -21.31 -11.84
N PHE A 11 -25.96 -20.49 -12.64
CA PHE A 11 -25.49 -19.15 -13.00
C PHE A 11 -25.41 -18.19 -11.82
N LEU A 12 -26.34 -18.28 -10.86
CA LEU A 12 -26.26 -17.51 -9.62
C LEU A 12 -24.98 -17.87 -8.84
N GLY A 13 -24.71 -19.17 -8.68
CA GLY A 13 -23.49 -19.64 -8.01
C GLY A 13 -22.21 -19.20 -8.71
N LEU A 14 -22.17 -19.27 -10.04
CA LEU A 14 -21.01 -18.82 -10.83
C LEU A 14 -20.77 -17.31 -10.74
N THR A 15 -21.85 -16.52 -10.70
CA THR A 15 -21.73 -15.05 -10.59
C THR A 15 -21.12 -14.65 -9.26
N ASP A 16 -21.57 -15.28 -8.17
CA ASP A 16 -21.05 -15.00 -6.83
C ASP A 16 -19.56 -15.37 -6.70
N ALA A 17 -19.19 -16.55 -7.20
CA ALA A 17 -17.79 -16.97 -7.28
C ALA A 17 -16.94 -16.00 -8.13
N GLY A 18 -17.47 -15.54 -9.26
CA GLY A 18 -16.80 -14.57 -10.13
C GLY A 18 -16.55 -13.23 -9.43
N LEU A 19 -17.52 -12.73 -8.68
CA LEU A 19 -17.39 -11.49 -7.91
C LEU A 19 -16.32 -11.61 -6.81
N LEU A 20 -16.24 -12.76 -6.13
CA LEU A 20 -15.23 -13.01 -5.12
C LEU A 20 -13.81 -12.96 -5.69
N VAL A 21 -13.60 -13.54 -6.89
CA VAL A 21 -12.30 -13.51 -7.57
C VAL A 21 -11.90 -12.08 -7.93
N VAL A 22 -12.84 -11.28 -8.42
CA VAL A 22 -12.62 -9.86 -8.73
C VAL A 22 -12.25 -9.07 -7.47
N GLU A 23 -12.95 -9.32 -6.37
CA GLU A 23 -12.69 -8.68 -5.08
C GLU A 23 -11.27 -8.96 -4.57
N TYR A 24 -10.82 -10.22 -4.66
CA TYR A 24 -9.47 -10.62 -4.29
C TYR A 24 -8.41 -9.98 -5.20
N ASN A 25 -8.67 -9.95 -6.52
CA ASN A 25 -7.80 -9.30 -7.49
C ASN A 25 -7.62 -7.81 -7.17
N ILE A 26 -8.72 -7.08 -6.97
CA ILE A 26 -8.67 -5.64 -6.64
C ILE A 26 -7.90 -5.43 -5.34
N ARG A 27 -8.12 -6.27 -4.32
CA ARG A 27 -7.37 -6.19 -3.06
C ARG A 27 -5.87 -6.31 -3.27
N ASN A 28 -5.45 -7.28 -4.07
CA ASN A 28 -4.04 -7.51 -4.34
C ASN A 28 -3.44 -6.36 -5.13
N THR A 29 -4.13 -5.87 -6.17
CA THR A 29 -3.65 -4.71 -6.93
C THR A 29 -3.49 -3.48 -6.04
N ILE A 30 -4.44 -3.20 -5.14
CA ILE A 30 -4.33 -2.10 -4.16
C ILE A 30 -3.14 -2.28 -3.23
N ARG A 31 -2.91 -3.51 -2.76
CA ARG A 31 -1.76 -3.82 -1.90
C ARG A 31 -0.44 -3.62 -2.65
N ASP A 32 -0.34 -4.15 -3.85
CA ASP A 32 0.88 -4.10 -4.67
C ASP A 32 1.21 -2.65 -5.04
N GLU A 33 0.20 -1.84 -5.35
CA GLU A 33 0.37 -0.39 -5.54
C GLU A 33 0.85 0.30 -4.24
N GLY A 34 0.30 -0.08 -3.08
CA GLY A 34 0.78 0.44 -1.79
C GLY A 34 2.24 0.11 -1.49
N VAL A 35 2.69 -1.08 -1.90
CA VAL A 35 4.11 -1.47 -1.84
C VAL A 35 4.93 -0.63 -2.83
N SER A 36 4.46 -0.43 -4.05
CA SER A 36 5.14 0.41 -5.05
C SER A 36 5.33 1.86 -4.59
N VAL A 37 4.30 2.44 -3.95
CA VAL A 37 4.41 3.77 -3.33
C VAL A 37 5.45 3.77 -2.21
N ALA A 38 5.49 2.74 -1.35
CA ALA A 38 6.49 2.63 -0.30
C ALA A 38 7.92 2.53 -0.84
N GLU A 39 8.13 1.77 -1.91
CA GLU A 39 9.42 1.64 -2.58
C GLU A 39 9.87 2.95 -3.24
N SER A 40 8.96 3.66 -3.91
CA SER A 40 9.22 4.98 -4.49
C SER A 40 9.64 5.99 -3.41
N GLU A 41 8.94 5.98 -2.28
CA GLU A 41 9.24 6.82 -1.13
C GLU A 41 10.59 6.47 -0.47
N MET A 42 10.91 5.18 -0.34
CA MET A 42 12.23 4.74 0.11
C MET A 42 13.35 5.16 -0.85
N ALA A 43 13.12 5.11 -2.16
CA ALA A 43 14.08 5.56 -3.16
C ALA A 43 14.29 7.08 -3.08
N ALA A 44 13.21 7.85 -2.93
CA ALA A 44 13.30 9.31 -2.74
C ALA A 44 14.11 9.65 -1.49
N MET A 45 13.91 8.91 -0.41
CA MET A 45 14.63 9.12 0.84
C MET A 45 16.12 8.76 0.75
N ARG A 46 16.47 7.71 0.01
CA ARG A 46 17.87 7.32 -0.22
C ARG A 46 18.68 8.38 -0.97
N ASN A 47 18.01 9.23 -1.76
CA ASN A 47 18.65 10.33 -2.47
C ASN A 47 18.90 11.56 -1.59
N ILE A 48 18.45 11.56 -0.33
CA ILE A 48 18.67 12.66 0.61
C ILE A 48 20.01 12.43 1.33
N PRO A 49 20.91 13.44 1.38
CA PRO A 49 22.15 13.34 2.14
C PRO A 49 21.90 13.07 3.63
N PHE A 50 22.78 12.31 4.29
CA PHE A 50 22.65 11.94 5.71
C PHE A 50 22.42 13.15 6.61
N ALA A 51 23.16 14.25 6.38
CA ALA A 51 23.05 15.48 7.16
C ALA A 51 21.70 16.22 7.04
N ALA A 52 20.92 15.94 5.99
CA ALA A 52 19.61 16.54 5.76
C ALA A 52 18.45 15.67 6.31
N LEU A 53 18.74 14.47 6.80
CA LEU A 53 17.74 13.60 7.41
C LEU A 53 17.40 14.08 8.82
N THR A 54 16.17 14.57 9.00
CA THR A 54 15.69 15.06 10.30
C THR A 54 15.03 13.92 11.08
N VAL A 55 15.50 13.68 12.30
CA VAL A 55 14.95 12.68 13.22
C VAL A 55 13.51 13.03 13.58
N GLY A 56 12.62 12.05 13.57
CA GLY A 56 11.20 12.22 13.88
C GLY A 56 10.27 11.70 12.79
N VAL A 57 8.99 12.10 12.86
CA VAL A 57 7.95 11.69 11.91
C VAL A 57 7.70 12.82 10.91
N THR A 58 7.89 12.51 9.63
CA THR A 58 7.59 13.43 8.53
C THR A 58 6.42 12.89 7.72
N ALA A 59 5.32 13.63 7.70
CA ALA A 59 4.19 13.32 6.83
C ALA A 59 4.54 13.67 5.37
N ARG A 60 4.19 12.78 4.44
CA ARG A 60 4.42 12.97 3.01
C ARG A 60 3.10 13.28 2.31
N PRO A 61 3.13 13.95 1.15
CA PRO A 61 1.91 14.26 0.41
C PRO A 61 1.15 12.98 0.06
N VAL A 62 -0.19 13.08 0.07
CA VAL A 62 -1.07 11.97 -0.30
C VAL A 62 -0.86 11.63 -1.77
N VAL A 63 -0.66 10.35 -2.05
CA VAL A 63 -0.54 9.83 -3.42
C VAL A 63 -1.88 9.20 -3.80
N ALA A 64 -2.62 9.85 -4.70
CA ALA A 64 -3.88 9.33 -5.21
C ALA A 64 -3.65 8.48 -6.46
N GLN A 65 -4.08 7.22 -6.43
CA GLN A 65 -3.95 6.30 -7.56
C GLN A 65 -5.31 5.81 -8.05
N ARG A 66 -5.42 5.61 -9.36
CA ARG A 66 -6.62 5.06 -9.99
C ARG A 66 -6.42 3.58 -10.31
N ILE A 67 -7.12 2.73 -9.59
CA ILE A 67 -7.06 1.28 -9.74
C ILE A 67 -8.42 0.78 -10.20
N ARG A 68 -8.51 0.35 -11.46
CA ARG A 68 -9.75 -0.17 -12.08
C ARG A 68 -10.97 0.75 -11.89
N GLY A 69 -10.76 2.07 -11.99
CA GLY A 69 -11.80 3.09 -11.83
C GLY A 69 -12.05 3.53 -10.38
N LEU A 70 -11.51 2.82 -9.38
CA LEU A 70 -11.52 3.26 -7.99
C LEU A 70 -10.36 4.22 -7.73
N THR A 71 -10.62 5.32 -7.04
CA THR A 71 -9.56 6.20 -6.52
C THR A 71 -9.18 5.74 -5.12
N VAL A 72 -7.91 5.40 -4.92
CA VAL A 72 -7.35 5.00 -3.63
C VAL A 72 -6.28 6.00 -3.23
N ASN A 73 -6.40 6.53 -2.03
CA ASN A 73 -5.48 7.50 -1.47
C ASN A 73 -4.48 6.79 -0.55
N TYR A 74 -3.20 6.90 -0.87
CA TYR A 74 -2.10 6.41 -0.05
C TYR A 74 -1.51 7.57 0.75
N THR A 75 -1.33 7.37 2.05
CA THR A 75 -0.77 8.35 2.99
C THR A 75 0.60 7.88 3.47
N PRO A 76 1.68 8.26 2.78
CA PRO A 76 3.04 7.93 3.21
C PRO A 76 3.48 8.78 4.41
N SER A 77 4.33 8.19 5.23
CA SER A 77 4.98 8.83 6.37
C SER A 77 6.37 8.23 6.56
N TRP A 78 7.34 9.07 6.93
CA TRP A 78 8.70 8.65 7.23
C TRP A 78 8.93 8.80 8.73
N THR A 79 9.43 7.77 9.37
CA THR A 79 9.86 7.80 10.77
C THR A 79 11.35 7.53 10.80
N ILE A 80 12.13 8.53 11.20
CA ILE A 80 13.59 8.45 11.31
C ILE A 80 13.96 8.39 12.78
N THR A 81 14.68 7.34 13.17
CA THR A 81 15.20 7.15 14.53
C THR A 81 16.72 7.05 14.50
N THR A 82 17.37 7.69 15.47
CA THR A 82 18.82 7.59 15.64
C THR A 82 19.16 6.25 16.29
N LEU A 83 19.99 5.42 15.63
CA LEU A 83 20.55 4.23 16.26
C LEU A 83 21.85 4.55 16.98
N ASN A 84 22.72 5.32 16.32
CA ASN A 84 23.95 5.86 16.89
C ASN A 84 24.35 7.13 16.12
N ALA A 85 25.52 7.71 16.42
CA ALA A 85 25.99 8.95 15.79
C ALA A 85 26.13 8.85 14.26
N ASP A 86 26.37 7.65 13.72
CA ASP A 86 26.64 7.42 12.29
C ASP A 86 25.53 6.63 11.58
N ASN A 87 24.50 6.17 12.28
CA ASN A 87 23.46 5.31 11.76
C ASN A 87 22.08 5.83 12.15
N LEU A 88 21.22 5.96 11.15
CA LEU A 88 19.81 6.27 11.29
C LEU A 88 18.99 5.07 10.79
N GLN A 89 17.99 4.66 11.56
CA GLN A 89 16.94 3.77 11.09
C GLN A 89 15.83 4.62 10.48
N VAL A 90 15.33 4.12 9.37
CA VAL A 90 14.34 4.77 8.55
C VAL A 90 13.19 3.80 8.36
N VAL A 91 12.00 4.21 8.75
CA VAL A 91 10.78 3.44 8.55
C VAL A 91 9.86 4.24 7.65
N VAL A 92 9.58 3.71 6.46
CA VAL A 92 8.56 4.26 5.55
C VAL A 92 7.28 3.49 5.80
N ASN A 93 6.24 4.20 6.26
CA ASN A 93 4.91 3.65 6.47
C ASN A 93 3.92 4.26 5.49
N VAL A 94 3.25 3.42 4.71
CA VAL A 94 2.22 3.83 3.75
C VAL A 94 0.89 3.27 4.20
N GLY A 95 -0.04 4.15 4.56
CA GLY A 95 -1.41 3.81 4.94
C GLY A 95 -2.39 3.98 3.78
N TRP A 96 -3.45 3.16 3.73
CA TRP A 96 -4.60 3.36 2.85
C TRP A 96 -5.87 2.79 3.49
N ASN A 97 -7.03 3.23 3.03
CA ASN A 97 -8.33 2.73 3.48
C ASN A 97 -9.04 2.02 2.34
N ARG A 98 -9.64 0.86 2.61
CA ARG A 98 -10.54 0.17 1.69
C ARG A 98 -11.76 -0.31 2.44
N ARG A 99 -12.94 0.15 2.01
CA ARG A 99 -14.26 -0.23 2.57
C ARG A 99 -14.35 -0.05 4.10
N GLY A 100 -13.75 1.02 4.63
CA GLY A 100 -13.76 1.33 6.06
C GLY A 100 -12.70 0.59 6.88
N ILE A 101 -11.89 -0.27 6.24
CA ILE A 101 -10.77 -0.95 6.88
C ILE A 101 -9.48 -0.23 6.52
N ALA A 102 -8.75 0.19 7.55
CA ALA A 102 -7.42 0.76 7.40
C ALA A 102 -6.38 -0.35 7.20
N TYR A 103 -5.54 -0.17 6.19
CA TYR A 103 -4.40 -1.03 5.88
C TYR A 103 -3.13 -0.18 5.92
N SER A 104 -2.01 -0.82 6.20
CA SER A 104 -0.70 -0.19 6.10
C SER A 104 0.36 -1.17 5.65
N HIS A 105 1.40 -0.63 5.03
CA HIS A 105 2.62 -1.35 4.70
C HIS A 105 3.81 -0.56 5.23
N GLN A 106 4.71 -1.26 5.94
CA GLN A 106 5.91 -0.67 6.50
C GLN A 106 7.14 -1.31 5.89
N ALA A 107 8.06 -0.48 5.46
CA ALA A 107 9.39 -0.87 5.01
C ALA A 107 10.44 -0.17 5.87
N THR A 108 11.42 -0.94 6.37
CA THR A 108 12.47 -0.43 7.24
C THR A 108 13.83 -0.57 6.57
N THR A 109 14.66 0.45 6.68
CA THR A 109 16.03 0.45 6.21
C THR A 109 16.96 1.19 7.17
N ILE A 110 18.26 0.98 7.05
CA ILE A 110 19.29 1.66 7.83
C ILE A 110 20.13 2.49 6.87
N VAL A 111 20.28 3.77 7.18
CA VAL A 111 21.15 4.71 6.48
C VAL A 111 22.38 4.97 7.35
N ARG A 112 23.56 4.82 6.75
CA ARG A 112 24.85 5.03 7.41
C ARG A 112 25.55 6.26 6.84
N ASN A 113 26.10 7.08 7.72
CA ASN A 113 27.02 8.17 7.41
C ASN A 113 28.32 7.57 6.86
N ARG A 114 28.70 7.92 5.62
CA ARG A 114 29.91 7.43 4.95
C ARG A 114 31.06 8.39 5.13
#